data_AF-A0A1L9BNX3-F1
#
_entry.id   AF-A0A1L9BNX3-F1
#
_cell.length_a   1.000
_cell.length_b   1.000
_cell.length_c   1.000
_cell.angle_alpha   90.00
_cell.angle_beta   90.00
_cell.angle_gamma   90.00
#
_symmetry.space_group_name_H-M   'P 1'
#
loop_
_entity.id
_entity.type
_entity.pdbx_description
1 polymer ?
#
loop_
_entity_poly.entity_id
_entity_poly.type
_entity_poly.pdbx_seq_one_letter_code
_entity_poly.pdbx_strand_id
1 'polypeptide(L)'
;MRGWLILSVLAVAGCGEHRGWNPNYQFGDNPYGAYRTAREAALVAGTSPAMTIPVARPFYSPSPAKIAGRSPVPVPATMGLPSTQPGTQPVARRDPDAPIPIVSPAMMP
;
A
#
# COMPACT_ATOMS: atom_id res chain seq x y z
N MET A 1 12.18 46.92 0.61
CA MET A 1 11.96 46.45 -0.78
C MET A 1 12.46 45.02 -1.01
N ARG A 2 13.76 44.74 -0.88
CA ARG A 2 14.35 43.44 -1.23
C ARG A 2 13.89 42.25 -0.35
N GLY A 3 13.71 42.47 0.95
CA GLY A 3 13.18 41.44 1.87
C GLY A 3 11.73 41.04 1.58
N TRP A 4 10.89 41.99 1.17
CA TRP A 4 9.50 41.71 0.76
C TRP A 4 9.46 40.86 -0.51
N LEU A 5 10.32 41.14 -1.48
CA LEU A 5 10.43 40.29 -2.68
C LEU A 5 10.82 38.85 -2.35
N ILE A 6 11.76 38.66 -1.42
CA ILE A 6 12.18 37.31 -0.98
C ILE A 6 11.02 36.57 -0.29
N LEU A 7 10.29 37.24 0.60
CA LEU A 7 9.14 36.64 1.29
C LEU A 7 8.01 36.28 0.31
N SER A 8 7.71 37.14 -0.66
CA SER A 8 6.70 36.86 -1.69
C SER A 8 7.08 35.66 -2.56
N VAL A 9 8.35 35.53 -2.93
CA VAL A 9 8.85 34.37 -3.70
C VAL A 9 8.76 33.08 -2.89
N LEU A 10 9.13 33.10 -1.61
CA LEU A 10 8.97 31.93 -0.73
C LEU A 10 7.51 31.54 -0.53
N ALA A 11 6.63 32.52 -0.33
CA ALA A 11 5.20 32.28 -0.13
C ALA A 11 4.54 31.66 -1.37
N VAL A 12 4.91 32.11 -2.58
CA VAL A 12 4.42 31.51 -3.83
C VAL A 12 4.98 30.12 -4.06
N ALA A 13 6.25 29.87 -3.72
CA ALA A 13 6.89 28.57 -3.85
C ALA A 13 6.25 27.50 -2.93
N GLY A 14 5.87 27.87 -1.69
CA GLY A 14 5.20 26.95 -0.75
C GLY A 14 3.72 26.69 -1.04
N CYS A 15 3.08 27.49 -1.91
CA CYS A 15 1.64 27.38 -2.17
C CYS A 15 1.25 26.21 -3.11
N GLY A 16 2.24 25.49 -3.68
CA GLY A 16 2.02 24.43 -4.67
C GLY A 16 2.20 22.99 -4.16
N GLU A 17 2.79 22.80 -2.98
CA GLU A 17 3.20 21.48 -2.47
C GLU A 17 2.05 20.66 -1.85
N HIS A 18 0.84 21.23 -1.81
CA HIS A 18 -0.33 20.64 -1.16
C HIS A 18 -1.55 20.43 -2.08
N ARG A 19 -1.34 20.19 -3.38
CA ARG A 19 -2.43 19.84 -4.33
C ARG A 19 -3.04 18.45 -4.14
N GLY A 20 -2.67 17.75 -3.07
CA GLY A 20 -3.32 16.52 -2.63
C GLY A 20 -3.08 16.33 -1.15
N TRP A 21 -4.01 16.76 -0.32
CA TRP A 21 -3.99 16.42 1.10
C TRP A 21 -4.25 14.92 1.23
N ASN A 22 -3.19 14.14 1.37
CA ASN A 22 -3.28 12.73 1.70
C ASN A 22 -2.92 12.57 3.18
N PRO A 23 -3.89 12.26 4.06
CA PRO A 23 -3.63 12.08 5.48
C PRO A 23 -2.71 10.88 5.78
N ASN A 24 -2.29 10.09 4.80
CA ASN A 24 -1.23 9.09 4.96
C ASN A 24 0.18 9.67 4.77
N TYR A 25 0.31 10.88 4.22
CA TYR A 25 1.59 11.54 3.90
C TYR A 25 1.99 12.61 4.92
N GLN A 26 1.63 12.43 6.19
CA GLN A 26 1.97 13.36 7.28
C GLN A 26 3.22 12.90 8.02
N PHE A 27 4.00 13.86 8.52
CA PHE A 27 5.09 13.63 9.48
C PHE A 27 4.55 13.89 10.89
N GLY A 28 3.78 12.93 11.42
CA GLY A 28 3.18 13.05 12.75
C GLY A 28 4.22 12.95 13.87
N ASP A 29 3.88 13.46 15.05
CA ASP A 29 4.72 13.36 16.26
C ASP A 29 4.62 11.96 16.89
N ASN A 30 5.17 10.97 16.20
CA ASN A 30 5.22 9.57 16.63
C ASN A 30 6.49 8.88 16.08
N PRO A 31 6.85 7.67 16.56
CA PRO A 31 8.08 6.99 16.12
C PRO A 31 8.16 6.77 14.60
N TYR A 32 7.04 6.52 13.94
CA TYR A 32 6.99 6.36 12.48
C TYR A 32 7.19 7.67 11.73
N GLY A 33 6.64 8.78 12.24
CA GLY A 33 6.88 10.11 11.71
C GLY A 33 8.34 10.53 11.83
N ALA A 34 8.97 10.30 12.98
CA ALA A 34 10.40 10.55 13.19
C ALA A 34 11.28 9.73 12.22
N TYR A 35 10.97 8.43 12.05
CA TYR A 35 11.63 7.59 11.05
C TYR A 35 11.49 8.15 9.63
N ARG A 36 10.28 8.59 9.26
CA ARG A 36 10.02 9.14 7.94
C ARG A 36 10.81 10.42 7.70
N THR A 37 10.82 11.36 8.66
CA THR A 37 11.62 12.59 8.56
C THR A 37 13.10 12.30 8.40
N ALA A 38 13.65 11.41 9.21
CA ALA A 38 15.06 11.02 9.13
C ALA A 38 15.40 10.36 7.79
N ARG A 39 14.50 9.51 7.27
CA ARG A 39 14.65 8.85 5.97
C ARG A 39 14.64 9.86 4.81
N GLU A 40 13.70 10.79 4.79
CA GLU A 40 13.65 11.81 3.73
C GLU A 40 14.89 12.71 3.77
N ALA A 41 15.34 13.11 4.97
CA ALA A 41 16.59 13.85 5.11
C ALA A 41 17.80 13.07 4.57
N ALA A 42 17.88 11.78 4.87
CA ALA A 42 18.97 10.92 4.39
C ALA A 42 18.95 10.78 2.86
N LEU A 43 17.78 10.58 2.26
CA LEU A 43 17.61 10.46 0.80
C LEU A 43 17.98 11.76 0.08
N VAL A 44 17.55 12.92 0.61
CA VAL A 44 17.89 14.24 0.03
C VAL A 44 19.39 14.51 0.15
N ALA A 45 20.02 14.10 1.25
CA ALA A 45 21.45 14.26 1.47
C ALA A 45 22.31 13.21 0.72
N GLY A 46 21.72 12.23 0.04
CA GLY A 46 22.45 11.13 -0.62
C GLY A 46 23.16 10.19 0.36
N THR A 47 22.69 10.13 1.61
CA THR A 47 23.24 9.25 2.65
C THR A 47 22.37 8.01 2.81
N SER A 48 22.91 6.96 3.46
CA SER A 48 22.17 5.71 3.65
C SER A 48 21.03 5.90 4.65
N PRO A 49 19.75 5.69 4.26
CA PRO A 49 18.61 5.83 5.17
C PRO A 49 18.47 4.63 6.11
N ALA A 50 17.80 4.84 7.25
CA ALA A 50 17.38 3.74 8.10
C ALA A 50 16.42 2.79 7.34
N MET A 51 16.76 1.51 7.31
CA MET A 51 15.98 0.48 6.61
C MET A 51 14.90 -0.15 7.50
N THR A 52 15.05 -0.04 8.82
CA THR A 52 14.10 -0.61 9.78
C THR A 52 12.97 0.38 10.04
N ILE A 53 11.77 0.04 9.58
CA ILE A 53 10.56 0.80 9.86
C ILE A 53 10.11 0.51 11.29
N PRO A 54 9.89 1.54 12.14
CA PRO A 54 9.31 1.34 13.46
C PRO A 54 7.81 1.07 13.29
N VAL A 55 7.47 -0.18 12.99
CA VAL A 55 6.09 -0.65 12.96
C VAL A 55 5.67 -0.93 14.40
N ALA A 56 4.62 -0.27 14.88
CA ALA A 56 3.97 -0.71 16.10
C ALA A 56 3.47 -2.14 15.87
N ARG A 57 4.00 -3.11 16.62
CA ARG A 57 3.47 -4.48 16.58
C ARG A 57 1.97 -4.39 16.86
N PRO A 58 1.09 -5.09 16.12
CA PRO A 58 -0.32 -5.11 16.45
C PRO A 58 -0.49 -5.74 17.84
N PHE A 59 -0.59 -4.89 18.86
CA PHE A 59 -0.66 -5.28 20.27
C PHE A 59 -1.85 -6.21 20.57
N TYR A 60 -2.88 -6.13 19.73
CA TYR A 60 -4.11 -6.91 19.85
C TYR A 60 -4.34 -7.86 18.67
N SER A 61 -3.27 -8.25 17.96
CA SER A 61 -3.42 -9.26 16.91
C SER A 61 -3.99 -10.55 17.51
N PRO A 62 -5.04 -11.14 16.93
CA PRO A 62 -5.58 -12.40 17.42
C PRO A 62 -4.49 -13.49 17.34
N SER A 63 -4.41 -14.32 18.39
CA SER A 63 -3.53 -15.51 18.37
C SER A 63 -3.92 -16.43 17.21
N PRO A 64 -3.01 -17.27 16.69
CA PRO A 64 -3.36 -18.27 15.68
C PRO A 64 -4.59 -19.11 16.05
N ALA A 65 -4.75 -19.47 17.32
CA ALA A 65 -5.92 -20.19 17.82
C ALA A 65 -7.25 -19.40 17.75
N LYS A 66 -7.18 -18.07 17.79
CA LYS A 66 -8.35 -17.16 17.61
C LYS A 66 -8.63 -16.89 16.13
N ILE A 67 -7.62 -17.03 15.26
CA ILE A 67 -7.75 -16.93 13.81
C ILE A 67 -8.30 -18.23 13.24
N ALA A 68 -7.91 -19.36 13.81
CA ALA A 68 -8.39 -20.67 13.40
C ALA A 68 -9.93 -20.66 13.42
N GLY A 69 -10.52 -20.82 12.23
CA GLY A 69 -11.95 -21.04 12.10
C GLY A 69 -12.38 -22.28 12.89
N ARG A 70 -13.69 -22.44 13.09
CA ARG A 70 -14.21 -23.63 13.79
C ARG A 70 -13.73 -24.91 13.09
N SER A 71 -13.34 -25.89 13.89
CA SER A 71 -13.04 -27.25 13.43
C SER A 71 -14.07 -28.22 14.04
N PRO A 72 -14.82 -28.99 13.23
CA PRO A 72 -14.77 -29.00 11.77
C PRO A 72 -15.32 -27.69 11.17
N VAL A 73 -14.85 -27.32 9.98
CA VAL A 73 -15.38 -26.18 9.24
C VAL A 73 -16.83 -26.50 8.88
N PRO A 74 -17.82 -25.68 9.29
CA PRO A 74 -19.21 -25.92 8.93
C PRO A 74 -19.36 -25.96 7.41
N VAL A 75 -20.22 -26.85 6.94
CA VAL A 75 -20.58 -26.94 5.53
C VAL A 75 -21.08 -25.56 5.07
N PRO A 76 -20.45 -24.91 4.06
CA PRO A 76 -20.94 -23.64 3.55
C PRO A 76 -22.30 -23.83 2.91
N ALA A 77 -23.18 -22.83 2.99
CA ALA A 77 -24.51 -22.86 2.40
C ALA A 77 -24.52 -23.02 0.86
N THR A 78 -23.35 -22.87 0.23
CA THR A 78 -23.12 -23.07 -1.20
C THR A 78 -22.74 -24.51 -1.56
N MET A 79 -22.56 -25.39 -0.58
CA MET A 79 -22.21 -26.79 -0.83
C MET A 79 -23.37 -27.47 -1.56
N GLY A 80 -23.12 -27.91 -2.80
CA GLY A 80 -24.13 -28.54 -3.65
C GLY A 80 -24.94 -27.58 -4.54
N LEU A 81 -24.72 -26.26 -4.44
CA LEU A 81 -25.23 -25.35 -5.47
C LEU A 81 -24.40 -25.52 -6.75
N PRO A 82 -25.03 -25.54 -7.94
CA PRO A 82 -24.29 -25.46 -9.18
C PRO A 82 -23.48 -24.15 -9.15
N SER A 83 -22.16 -24.27 -9.29
CA SER A 83 -21.29 -23.11 -9.48
C SER A 83 -21.72 -22.43 -10.77
N THR A 84 -22.50 -21.37 -10.69
CA THR A 84 -22.63 -20.42 -11.79
C THR A 84 -21.33 -19.63 -11.82
N GLN A 85 -20.28 -20.28 -12.29
CA GLN A 85 -19.03 -19.65 -12.66
C GLN A 85 -19.41 -18.61 -13.72
N PRO A 86 -19.20 -17.30 -13.49
CA PRO A 86 -19.37 -16.32 -14.54
C PRO A 86 -18.31 -16.63 -15.61
N GLY A 87 -18.72 -17.27 -16.70
CA GLY A 87 -17.88 -17.59 -17.84
C GLY A 87 -17.30 -19.01 -17.81
N THR A 88 -17.94 -19.92 -18.52
CA THR A 88 -17.28 -21.05 -19.18
C THR A 88 -16.26 -20.51 -20.19
N GLN A 89 -15.06 -20.18 -19.71
CA GLN A 89 -13.86 -20.39 -20.50
C GLN A 89 -13.08 -21.54 -19.87
N PRO A 90 -12.62 -22.54 -20.63
CA PRO A 90 -11.76 -23.57 -20.09
C PRO A 90 -10.51 -22.90 -19.54
N VAL A 91 -10.31 -22.97 -18.22
CA VAL A 91 -9.05 -22.56 -17.61
C VAL A 91 -8.03 -23.60 -18.04
N ALA A 92 -7.33 -23.33 -19.14
CA ALA A 92 -6.19 -24.14 -19.54
C ALA A 92 -5.26 -24.26 -18.32
N ARG A 93 -4.84 -25.48 -17.99
CA ARG A 93 -3.87 -25.76 -16.93
C ARG A 93 -2.62 -24.94 -17.24
N ARG A 94 -2.45 -23.80 -16.56
CA ARG A 94 -1.25 -22.98 -16.70
C ARG A 94 -0.10 -23.68 -15.99
N ASP A 95 1.03 -23.72 -16.68
CA ASP A 95 2.31 -23.99 -16.05
C ASP A 95 2.54 -22.95 -14.93
N PRO A 96 2.80 -23.37 -13.68
CA PRO A 96 3.05 -22.45 -12.57
C PRO A 96 4.25 -21.53 -12.78
N ASP A 97 5.19 -21.88 -13.66
CA ASP A 97 6.38 -21.09 -13.96
C ASP A 97 6.22 -20.19 -15.21
N ALA A 98 5.06 -20.22 -15.86
CA ALA A 98 4.81 -19.37 -17.03
C ALA A 98 4.59 -17.89 -16.64
N PRO A 99 5.19 -16.93 -17.37
CA PRO A 99 4.93 -15.51 -17.17
C PRO A 99 3.44 -15.18 -17.34
N ILE A 100 2.89 -14.42 -16.40
CA ILE A 100 1.50 -13.96 -16.50
C ILE A 100 1.46 -12.77 -17.49
N PRO A 101 0.74 -12.87 -18.61
CA PRO A 101 0.60 -11.74 -19.52
C PRO A 101 -0.19 -10.62 -18.84
N ILE A 102 0.35 -9.41 -18.88
CA ILE A 102 -0.27 -8.21 -18.29
C ILE A 102 -1.49 -7.74 -19.10
N VAL A 103 -1.57 -8.14 -20.37
CA VAL A 103 -2.63 -7.75 -21.28
C VAL A 103 -3.46 -8.98 -21.65
N SER A 104 -4.78 -8.86 -21.49
CA SER A 104 -5.71 -9.88 -21.95
C SER A 104 -5.62 -10.03 -23.47
N PRO A 105 -5.61 -11.24 -24.04
CA PRO A 105 -5.57 -11.46 -25.49
C PRO A 105 -6.73 -10.77 -26.23
N ALA A 106 -7.87 -10.58 -25.56
CA ALA A 106 -9.03 -9.85 -26.07
C ALA A 106 -8.80 -8.32 -26.23
N MET A 107 -7.66 -7.80 -25.78
CA MET A 107 -7.28 -6.39 -25.88
C MET A 107 -6.15 -6.17 -26.91
N MET A 108 -5.72 -7.21 -27.63
CA MET A 108 -4.81 -7.07 -28.77
C MET A 108 -5.63 -6.96 -30.08
N PRO A 109 -5.29 -6.04 -30.99
CA PRO A 109 -6.03 -5.80 -32.23
C PRO A 109 -5.95 -6.96 -33.22
#